data_AF-A0AAW0JTT0-F1
#
_entry.id   AF-A0AAW0JTT0-F1
#
_cell.length_a   1.000
_cell.length_b   1.000
_cell.length_c   1.000
_cell.angle_alpha   90.00
_cell.angle_beta   90.00
_cell.angle_gamma   90.00
#
_symmetry.space_group_name_H-M   'P 1'
#
loop_
_entity.id
_entity.type
_entity.pdbx_description
1 polymer ?
#
loop_
_entity_poly.entity_id
_entity_poly.type
_entity_poly.pdbx_seq_one_letter_code
_entity_poly.pdbx_strand_id
1 'polypeptide(L)'
;MVRKHPVRPASRYTHVTDVTFPTGNPPATGTGTLLITLEDVNDNAPFIYPTVAEVCDDAKNLSVVILGASDKDLHPNTDPFKFEIHKQTVPDKVWKISKINNTHALVSLLQNLNKANYNLPIMVTDSGKPPMANITDLRVQVCSCKNSKVDCNAAGTLHLSLGLLLLLSLLSLSGL
;
A
#
# COMPACT_ATOMS: atom_id res chain seq x y z
N MET A 1 0.52 -26.85 -18.17
CA MET A 1 1.05 -25.72 -17.37
C MET A 1 1.13 -26.18 -15.92
N VAL A 2 2.33 -26.27 -15.36
CA VAL A 2 2.52 -26.63 -13.94
C VAL A 2 2.45 -25.35 -13.12
N ARG A 3 1.49 -25.26 -12.19
CA ARG A 3 1.28 -24.08 -11.34
C ARG A 3 2.11 -24.19 -10.08
N LYS A 4 2.61 -23.07 -9.57
CA LYS A 4 3.40 -23.01 -8.34
C LYS A 4 2.56 -22.51 -7.16
N HIS A 5 3.03 -22.83 -5.96
CA HIS A 5 2.47 -22.36 -4.69
C HIS A 5 3.11 -21.00 -4.31
N PRO A 6 2.39 -20.09 -3.63
CA PRO A 6 2.61 -18.64 -3.63
C PRO A 6 3.83 -18.11 -2.84
N VAL A 7 4.78 -18.97 -2.44
CA VAL A 7 5.87 -18.55 -1.52
C VAL A 7 7.24 -19.13 -1.90
N ARG A 8 7.44 -19.55 -3.15
CA ARG A 8 8.74 -20.10 -3.56
C ARG A 8 9.40 -19.26 -4.66
N PRO A 9 10.68 -18.86 -4.51
CA PRO A 9 11.41 -18.12 -5.55
C PRO A 9 11.49 -18.93 -6.84
N ALA A 10 11.44 -18.28 -8.01
CA ALA A 10 11.52 -18.91 -9.33
C ALA A 10 12.47 -20.12 -9.34
N SER A 11 11.96 -21.31 -9.65
CA SER A 11 12.71 -22.56 -9.53
C SER A 11 12.96 -23.12 -10.92
N ARG A 12 14.23 -23.34 -11.24
CA ARG A 12 14.67 -23.97 -12.49
C ARG A 12 15.07 -25.40 -12.17
N TYR A 13 14.43 -26.36 -12.82
CA TYR A 13 14.77 -27.76 -12.70
C TYR A 13 15.37 -28.23 -14.02
N THR A 14 16.51 -28.92 -13.94
CA THR A 14 17.20 -29.48 -15.10
C THR A 14 17.19 -31.00 -14.96
N HIS A 15 16.72 -31.68 -16.00
CA HIS A 15 16.81 -33.13 -16.10
C HIS A 15 17.63 -33.50 -17.33
N VAL A 16 18.67 -34.31 -17.14
CA VAL A 16 19.56 -34.76 -18.22
C VAL A 16 19.33 -36.25 -18.41
N THR A 17 19.00 -36.64 -19.64
CA THR A 17 18.81 -38.05 -20.03
C THR A 17 19.86 -38.43 -21.04
N ASP A 18 20.52 -39.55 -20.81
CA ASP A 18 21.45 -40.15 -21.77
C ASP A 18 20.80 -41.40 -22.38
N VAL A 19 20.87 -41.52 -23.70
CA VAL A 19 20.28 -42.62 -24.46
C VAL A 19 21.38 -43.29 -25.24
N THR A 20 21.53 -44.60 -25.07
CA THR A 20 22.49 -45.41 -25.84
C THR A 20 21.77 -46.21 -26.91
N PHE A 21 22.28 -46.15 -28.14
CA PHE A 21 21.78 -46.88 -29.30
C PHE A 21 22.70 -48.09 -29.56
N PRO A 22 22.25 -49.33 -29.28
CA PRO A 22 23.10 -50.51 -29.27
C PRO A 22 23.50 -51.01 -30.67
N THR A 23 22.92 -50.45 -31.73
CA THR A 23 23.07 -50.95 -33.11
C THR A 23 24.30 -50.40 -33.86
N GLY A 24 25.18 -49.63 -33.20
CA GLY A 24 26.42 -49.08 -33.77
C GLY A 24 27.69 -49.69 -33.18
N ASN A 25 28.81 -49.64 -33.91
CA ASN A 25 30.13 -50.03 -33.40
C ASN A 25 31.14 -48.89 -33.67
N PRO A 26 31.46 -48.03 -32.69
CA PRO A 26 30.98 -48.06 -31.30
C PRO A 26 29.49 -47.70 -31.15
N PRO A 27 28.81 -48.10 -30.05
CA PRO A 27 27.44 -47.71 -29.76
C PRO A 27 27.29 -46.19 -29.76
N ALA A 28 26.26 -45.68 -30.42
CA ALA A 28 26.01 -44.24 -30.43
C ALA A 28 25.33 -43.83 -29.11
N THR A 29 25.64 -42.65 -28.60
CA THR A 29 24.95 -42.04 -27.45
C THR A 29 24.29 -40.73 -27.86
N GLY A 30 23.21 -40.38 -27.17
CA GLY A 30 22.49 -39.13 -27.35
C GLY A 30 22.09 -38.56 -26.00
N THR A 31 22.58 -37.37 -25.68
CA THR A 31 22.19 -36.64 -24.48
C THR A 31 21.09 -35.64 -24.80
N GLY A 32 19.99 -35.71 -24.06
CA GLY A 32 18.92 -34.72 -24.05
C GLY A 32 18.86 -33.99 -22.72
N THR A 33 18.63 -32.67 -22.76
CA THR A 33 18.43 -31.85 -21.56
C THR A 33 17.04 -31.25 -21.57
N LEU A 34 16.25 -31.54 -20.54
CA LEU A 34 14.96 -30.93 -20.28
C LEU A 34 15.12 -29.82 -19.24
N LEU A 35 14.80 -28.58 -19.62
CA LEU A 35 14.73 -27.44 -18.73
C LEU A 35 13.27 -27.14 -18.37
N ILE A 36 12.94 -27.17 -17.08
CA ILE A 36 11.62 -26.81 -16.55
C ILE A 36 11.76 -25.51 -15.77
N THR A 37 11.03 -24.49 -16.19
CA THR A 37 10.92 -23.22 -15.49
C THR A 37 9.52 -23.12 -14.88
N LEU A 38 9.46 -22.85 -13.56
CA LEU A 38 8.19 -22.54 -12.90
C LEU A 38 7.96 -21.04 -12.94
N GLU A 39 6.85 -20.64 -13.57
CA GLU A 39 6.38 -19.26 -13.61
C GLU A 39 5.58 -18.91 -12.36
N ASP A 40 5.64 -17.63 -12.01
CA ASP A 40 4.88 -17.04 -10.92
C ASP A 40 3.46 -16.68 -11.39
N VAL A 41 2.48 -16.73 -10.48
CA VAL A 41 1.09 -16.37 -10.76
C VAL A 41 0.76 -15.12 -9.96
N ASN A 42 0.11 -14.13 -10.59
CA ASN A 42 -0.36 -12.93 -9.88
C ASN A 42 -1.52 -13.31 -8.94
N ASP A 43 -1.22 -13.55 -7.67
CA ASP A 43 -2.20 -13.96 -6.66
C ASP A 43 -2.11 -13.15 -5.35
N ASN A 44 -1.20 -12.19 -5.28
CA ASN A 44 -1.11 -11.20 -4.22
C ASN A 44 -1.43 -9.81 -4.77
N ALA A 45 -2.00 -8.95 -3.92
CA ALA A 45 -2.24 -7.55 -4.26
C ALA A 45 -1.22 -6.68 -3.51
N PRO A 46 -0.81 -5.54 -4.07
CA PRO A 46 0.22 -4.71 -3.47
C PRO A 46 -0.32 -3.94 -2.25
N PHE A 47 0.57 -3.42 -1.42
CA PHE A 47 0.23 -2.53 -0.30
C PHE A 47 1.23 -1.38 -0.17
N ILE A 48 0.82 -0.27 0.44
CA ILE A 48 1.69 0.89 0.66
C ILE A 48 2.48 0.78 1.97
N TYR A 49 3.62 1.47 2.01
CA TYR A 49 4.32 1.81 3.24
C TYR A 49 5.03 3.17 3.11
N PRO A 50 5.12 3.97 4.18
CA PRO A 50 4.44 3.79 5.46
C PRO A 50 2.92 4.04 5.37
N THR A 51 2.17 3.63 6.40
CA THR A 51 0.71 3.88 6.52
C THR A 51 0.37 5.04 7.45
N VAL A 52 1.37 5.68 8.05
CA VAL A 52 1.24 6.87 8.89
C VAL A 52 2.27 7.90 8.46
N ALA A 53 1.84 9.16 8.36
CA ALA A 53 2.70 10.30 8.08
C ALA A 53 2.33 11.48 8.99
N GLU A 54 3.31 12.28 9.38
CA GLU A 54 3.11 13.50 10.17
C GLU A 54 3.53 14.72 9.35
N VAL A 55 2.74 15.79 9.43
CA VAL A 55 3.04 17.07 8.75
C VAL A 55 2.64 18.24 9.63
N CYS A 56 3.41 19.32 9.57
CA CYS A 56 3.08 20.54 10.31
C CYS A 56 1.94 21.32 9.63
N ASP A 57 1.06 21.93 10.43
CA ASP A 57 -0.03 22.81 9.99
C ASP A 57 0.48 24.07 9.25
N ASP A 58 1.72 24.49 9.53
CA ASP A 58 2.42 25.61 8.92
C ASP A 58 3.51 25.19 7.91
N ALA A 59 3.52 23.92 7.48
CA ALA A 59 4.52 23.40 6.57
C ALA A 59 4.56 24.20 5.26
N LYS A 60 5.66 24.94 5.06
CA LYS A 60 5.91 25.71 3.82
C LYS A 60 6.07 24.82 2.59
N ASN A 61 6.54 23.59 2.81
CA ASN A 61 6.61 22.56 1.78
C ASN A 61 5.38 21.66 1.92
N LEU A 62 4.59 21.59 0.86
CA LEU A 62 3.39 20.77 0.80
C LEU A 62 3.70 19.28 0.59
N SER A 63 4.96 18.88 0.53
CA SER A 63 5.36 17.46 0.47
C SER A 63 5.12 16.79 1.82
N VAL A 64 4.31 15.73 1.83
CA VAL A 64 3.91 15.04 3.07
C VAL A 64 4.73 13.78 3.28
N VAL A 65 4.69 12.85 2.33
CA VAL A 65 5.37 11.55 2.47
C VAL A 65 5.65 10.94 1.11
N ILE A 66 6.79 10.25 1.01
CA ILE A 66 7.08 9.34 -0.10
C ILE A 66 6.56 7.97 0.28
N LEU A 67 5.56 7.48 -0.46
CA LEU A 67 5.04 6.13 -0.34
C LEU A 67 5.83 5.19 -1.22
N GLY A 68 6.19 4.02 -0.68
CA GLY A 68 6.55 2.83 -1.45
C GLY A 68 5.36 1.90 -1.57
N ALA A 69 5.37 1.05 -2.60
CA ALA A 69 4.48 -0.09 -2.73
C ALA A 69 5.28 -1.39 -2.74
N SER A 70 4.72 -2.44 -2.12
CA SER A 70 5.29 -3.78 -2.11
C SER A 70 4.24 -4.80 -2.49
N ASP A 71 4.66 -5.82 -3.24
CA ASP A 71 3.91 -7.03 -3.53
C ASP A 71 4.75 -8.24 -3.13
N LYS A 72 4.10 -9.37 -2.81
CA LYS A 72 4.77 -10.65 -2.51
C LYS A 72 5.02 -11.48 -3.76
N ASP A 73 4.39 -11.12 -4.88
CA ASP A 73 4.61 -11.76 -6.17
C ASP A 73 5.97 -11.39 -6.78
N LEU A 74 6.42 -12.18 -7.74
CA LEU A 74 7.68 -11.96 -8.43
C LEU A 74 7.45 -11.18 -9.72
N HIS A 75 8.49 -10.52 -10.22
CA HIS A 75 8.45 -9.96 -11.57
C HIS A 75 8.03 -11.04 -12.59
N PRO A 76 7.06 -10.78 -13.49
CA PRO A 76 6.45 -9.47 -13.80
C PRO A 76 5.14 -9.12 -13.07
N ASN A 77 4.71 -9.92 -12.11
CA ASN A 77 3.45 -9.77 -11.35
C ASN A 77 3.56 -8.73 -10.20
N THR A 78 4.43 -7.74 -10.33
CA THR A 78 4.70 -6.78 -9.25
C THR A 78 4.81 -5.37 -9.84
N ASP A 79 5.87 -4.62 -9.58
CA ASP A 79 6.15 -3.34 -10.23
C ASP A 79 6.20 -3.46 -11.77
N PRO A 80 5.84 -2.39 -12.52
CA PRO A 80 5.50 -1.04 -12.06
C PRO A 80 4.14 -0.91 -11.37
N PHE A 81 4.10 -0.17 -10.26
CA PHE A 81 2.84 0.12 -9.57
C PHE A 81 2.17 1.39 -10.08
N LYS A 82 0.83 1.40 -10.04
CA LYS A 82 -0.01 2.57 -10.25
C LYS A 82 -0.60 3.01 -8.91
N PHE A 83 -0.44 4.29 -8.57
CA PHE A 83 -0.93 4.89 -7.31
C PHE A 83 -2.05 5.88 -7.59
N GLU A 84 -3.15 5.78 -6.86
CA GLU A 84 -4.32 6.66 -6.98
C GLU A 84 -4.92 6.95 -5.60
N ILE A 85 -5.51 8.13 -5.43
CA ILE A 85 -6.33 8.44 -4.24
C ILE A 85 -7.76 7.97 -4.53
N HIS A 86 -8.26 7.02 -3.75
CA HIS A 86 -9.55 6.38 -3.99
C HIS A 86 -10.68 7.10 -3.23
N LYS A 87 -11.64 7.73 -3.91
CA LYS A 87 -12.78 8.45 -3.26
C LYS A 87 -12.30 9.50 -2.25
N GLN A 88 -11.87 10.66 -2.76
CA GLN A 88 -11.48 11.80 -1.92
C GLN A 88 -12.70 12.27 -1.10
N THR A 89 -12.69 12.00 0.20
CA THR A 89 -13.76 12.36 1.15
C THR A 89 -13.67 13.80 1.62
N VAL A 90 -12.55 14.47 1.37
CA VAL A 90 -12.34 15.88 1.71
C VAL A 90 -12.96 16.75 0.60
N PRO A 91 -13.79 17.75 0.94
CA PRO A 91 -14.26 18.74 -0.03
C PRO A 91 -13.05 19.45 -0.64
N ASP A 92 -13.01 19.51 -1.96
CA ASP A 92 -11.92 20.04 -2.77
C ASP A 92 -10.63 19.19 -2.76
N LYS A 93 -9.92 19.18 -3.89
CA LYS A 93 -8.79 18.30 -4.19
C LYS A 93 -7.53 18.63 -3.37
N VAL A 94 -7.60 18.62 -2.04
CA VAL A 94 -6.52 19.05 -1.14
C VAL A 94 -5.27 18.16 -1.23
N TRP A 95 -5.45 16.88 -1.60
CA TRP A 95 -4.38 15.91 -1.73
C TRP A 95 -4.03 15.64 -3.19
N LYS A 96 -2.74 15.51 -3.47
CA LYS A 96 -2.20 15.08 -4.76
C LYS A 96 -1.23 13.92 -4.52
N ILE A 97 -1.29 12.93 -5.40
CA ILE A 97 -0.29 11.87 -5.48
C ILE A 97 0.40 11.93 -6.84
N SER A 98 1.73 11.91 -6.85
CA SER A 98 2.53 11.94 -8.07
C SER A 98 3.57 10.82 -8.07
N LYS A 99 3.60 10.04 -9.16
CA LYS A 99 4.58 8.96 -9.34
C LYS A 99 6.00 9.54 -9.34
N ILE A 100 6.90 8.93 -8.57
CA ILE A 100 8.34 9.24 -8.57
C ILE A 100 9.07 8.26 -9.50
N ASN A 101 8.81 6.96 -9.32
CA ASN A 101 9.38 5.88 -10.12
C ASN A 101 8.41 4.69 -10.13
N ASN A 102 8.84 3.51 -10.58
CA ASN A 102 7.98 2.32 -10.67
C ASN A 102 7.48 1.80 -9.32
N THR A 103 8.15 2.13 -8.22
CA THR A 103 7.85 1.59 -6.88
C THR A 103 7.39 2.63 -5.86
N HIS A 104 7.54 3.93 -6.16
CA HIS A 104 7.28 5.01 -5.22
C HIS A 104 6.48 6.17 -5.81
N ALA A 105 5.72 6.84 -4.95
CA ALA A 105 4.97 8.06 -5.24
C ALA A 105 5.08 9.08 -4.10
N LEU A 106 5.02 10.36 -4.44
CA LEU A 106 4.96 11.47 -3.48
C LEU A 106 3.50 11.83 -3.21
N VAL A 107 3.10 11.85 -1.95
CA VAL A 107 1.86 12.50 -1.50
C VAL A 107 2.18 13.93 -1.10
N SER A 108 1.43 14.88 -1.65
CA SER A 108 1.54 16.29 -1.34
C SER A 108 0.18 16.92 -1.07
N LEU A 109 0.19 17.99 -0.29
CA LEU A 109 -0.92 18.91 -0.12
C LEU A 109 -0.97 19.91 -1.27
N LEU A 110 -2.15 20.47 -1.55
CA LEU A 110 -2.32 21.64 -2.43
C LEU A 110 -2.58 22.92 -1.63
N GLN A 111 -2.93 22.80 -0.35
CA GLN A 111 -3.22 23.89 0.57
C GLN A 111 -2.95 23.44 2.01
N ASN A 112 -2.78 24.39 2.93
CA ASN A 112 -2.62 24.08 4.35
C ASN A 112 -3.89 23.45 4.91
N LEU A 113 -3.71 22.57 5.90
CA LEU A 113 -4.78 21.88 6.61
C LEU A 113 -4.78 22.24 8.09
N ASN A 114 -5.96 22.13 8.70
CA ASN A 114 -6.09 22.29 10.13
C ASN A 114 -5.48 21.08 10.85
N LYS A 115 -5.04 21.28 12.09
CA LYS A 115 -4.58 20.23 12.98
C LYS A 115 -5.68 19.16 13.16
N ALA A 116 -5.50 17.98 12.57
CA ALA A 116 -6.42 16.85 12.63
C ALA A 116 -5.75 15.57 12.08
N ASN A 117 -6.42 14.44 12.25
CA ASN A 117 -6.07 13.19 11.57
C ASN A 117 -6.90 13.05 10.30
N TYR A 118 -6.24 12.93 9.16
CA TYR A 118 -6.85 12.70 7.86
C TYR A 118 -6.56 11.26 7.41
N ASN A 119 -7.60 10.53 7.03
CA ASN A 119 -7.44 9.21 6.43
C ASN A 119 -7.55 9.36 4.91
N LEU A 120 -6.46 9.06 4.22
CA LEU A 120 -6.37 9.12 2.77
C LEU A 120 -6.35 7.69 2.21
N PRO A 121 -7.46 7.18 1.65
CA PRO A 121 -7.49 5.88 1.00
C PRO A 121 -6.64 5.88 -0.27
N ILE A 122 -5.50 5.18 -0.23
CA ILE A 122 -4.60 5.03 -1.38
C ILE A 122 -4.85 3.68 -2.03
N MET A 123 -5.20 3.71 -3.30
CA MET A 123 -5.27 2.53 -4.16
C MET A 123 -3.93 2.31 -4.85
N VAL A 124 -3.40 1.10 -4.75
CA VAL A 124 -2.23 0.66 -5.51
C VAL A 124 -2.62 -0.53 -6.38
N THR A 125 -2.18 -0.53 -7.63
CA THR A 125 -2.39 -1.61 -8.60
C THR A 125 -1.05 -2.12 -9.12
N ASP A 126 -0.88 -3.44 -9.19
CA ASP A 126 0.30 -4.11 -9.77
C ASP A 126 0.24 -4.16 -11.31
N SER A 127 1.29 -4.73 -11.91
CA SER A 127 1.40 -4.97 -13.36
C SER A 127 1.08 -6.41 -13.78
N GLY A 128 0.55 -7.23 -12.87
CA GLY A 128 0.20 -8.62 -13.16
C GLY A 128 -0.99 -8.77 -14.09
N LYS A 129 -1.30 -10.03 -14.44
CA LYS A 129 -2.35 -10.37 -15.41
C LYS A 129 -3.24 -11.51 -14.89
N PRO A 130 -4.51 -11.23 -14.53
CA PRO A 130 -5.13 -9.91 -14.44
C PRO A 130 -4.47 -9.05 -13.35
N PRO A 131 -4.51 -7.71 -13.45
CA PRO A 131 -3.93 -6.84 -12.44
C PRO A 131 -4.71 -6.97 -11.13
N MET A 132 -4.02 -6.97 -9.99
CA MET A 132 -4.63 -6.91 -8.68
C MET A 132 -4.40 -5.52 -8.06
N ALA A 133 -5.35 -5.10 -7.22
CA ALA A 133 -5.31 -3.81 -6.58
C ALA A 133 -5.80 -3.90 -5.15
N ASN A 134 -5.24 -3.05 -4.29
CA ASN A 134 -5.63 -2.94 -2.90
C ASN A 134 -5.77 -1.47 -2.51
N ILE A 135 -6.64 -1.20 -1.56
CA ILE A 135 -6.83 0.12 -0.96
C ILE A 135 -6.33 0.07 0.48
N THR A 136 -5.37 0.92 0.81
CA THR A 136 -4.83 1.07 2.16
C THR A 136 -4.97 2.50 2.61
N ASP A 137 -5.48 2.71 3.83
CA ASP A 137 -5.60 4.05 4.41
C ASP A 137 -4.23 4.55 4.88
N LEU A 138 -3.79 5.67 4.30
CA LEU A 138 -2.70 6.49 4.83
C LEU A 138 -3.28 7.44 5.87
N ARG A 139 -2.88 7.29 7.13
CA ARG A 139 -3.20 8.25 8.19
C ARG A 139 -2.21 9.41 8.16
N VAL A 140 -2.66 10.58 7.77
CA VAL A 140 -1.87 11.82 7.83
C VAL A 140 -2.28 12.60 9.07
N GLN A 141 -1.34 12.77 10.00
CA GLN A 141 -1.52 13.53 11.23
C GLN A 141 -0.95 14.93 11.03
N VAL A 142 -1.85 15.92 10.96
CA VAL A 142 -1.47 17.33 10.88
C VAL A 142 -1.28 17.85 12.31
N CYS A 143 -0.05 18.26 12.63
CA CYS A 143 0.37 18.68 13.96
C CYS A 143 0.62 20.18 14.00
N SER A 144 0.48 20.80 15.18
CA SER A 144 0.95 22.17 15.37
C SER A 144 2.44 22.16 15.70
N CYS A 145 3.23 22.84 14.88
CA CYS A 145 4.69 22.87 15.01
C CYS A 145 5.15 24.29 15.37
N LYS A 146 5.32 24.58 16.66
CA LYS A 146 5.76 25.91 17.13
C LYS A 146 6.96 25.77 18.06
N ASN A 147 7.98 26.61 17.88
CA ASN A 147 9.18 26.66 18.74
C ASN A 147 9.82 25.26 18.97
N SER A 148 9.96 24.48 17.89
CA SER A 148 10.49 23.09 17.93
C SER A 148 9.65 22.08 18.72
N LYS A 149 8.44 22.44 19.15
CA LYS A 149 7.47 21.53 19.75
C LYS A 149 6.45 21.11 18.70
N VAL A 150 6.28 19.80 18.54
CA VAL A 150 5.25 19.19 17.70
C VAL A 150 4.12 18.70 18.61
N ASP A 151 2.91 19.22 18.40
CA ASP A 151 1.71 18.76 19.10
C ASP A 151 0.72 18.18 18.10
N CYS A 152 0.54 16.86 18.16
CA CYS A 152 -0.30 16.08 17.27
C CYS A 152 -1.61 15.61 17.91
N ASN A 153 -1.90 16.00 19.16
CA ASN A 153 -3.13 15.59 19.84
C ASN A 153 -4.34 16.21 19.13
N ALA A 154 -5.20 15.40 18.50
CA ALA A 154 -6.40 15.90 17.86
C ALA A 154 -7.19 16.78 18.84
N ALA A 155 -7.59 17.99 18.44
CA ALA A 155 -8.37 18.91 19.25
C ALA A 155 -9.80 18.35 19.45
N GLY A 156 -9.91 17.33 20.30
CA GLY A 156 -11.15 16.69 20.71
C GLY A 156 -11.42 17.01 22.17
N THR A 157 -11.47 18.30 22.53
CA THR A 157 -12.12 18.66 23.79
C THR A 157 -13.61 18.48 23.55
N LEU A 158 -14.19 17.41 24.11
CA LEU A 158 -15.63 17.27 24.28
C LEU A 158 -16.11 18.50 25.06
N HIS A 159 -16.60 19.52 24.36
CA HIS A 159 -17.30 20.63 24.99
C HIS A 159 -18.67 20.08 25.40
N LEU A 160 -18.72 19.46 26.58
CA LEU A 160 -19.99 19.18 27.26
C LEU A 160 -20.67 20.53 27.44
N SER A 161 -21.64 20.84 26.58
CA SER A 161 -22.40 22.07 26.68
C SER A 161 -23.14 22.05 28.02
N LEU A 162 -23.08 23.16 28.75
CA LEU A 162 -23.81 23.32 30.03
C LEU A 162 -25.31 23.02 29.91
N GLY A 163 -25.87 23.01 28.68
CA GLY A 163 -27.25 22.62 28.42
C GLY A 163 -27.57 21.16 28.74
N LEU A 164 -26.60 20.24 28.71
CA LEU A 164 -26.86 18.82 29.01
C LEU A 164 -26.98 18.55 30.52
N LEU A 165 -26.38 19.39 31.37
CA LEU A 165 -26.48 19.28 32.84
C LEU A 165 -27.83 19.80 33.38
N LEU A 166 -28.49 20.73 32.68
CA LEU A 166 -29.79 21.29 33.07
C LEU A 166 -30.97 20.34 32.80
N LEU A 167 -30.85 19.42 31.83
CA LEU A 167 -31.90 18.42 31.55
C LEU A 167 -31.96 17.32 32.62
N LEU A 168 -30.83 17.00 33.26
CA LEU A 168 -30.76 16.01 34.33
C LEU A 168 -31.33 16.53 35.66
N SER A 169 -31.28 17.85 35.92
CA SER A 169 -31.89 18.44 37.12
C SER A 169 -33.40 18.67 36.99
N LEU A 170 -33.94 18.75 35.77
CA LEU A 170 -35.39 18.87 35.55
C LEU A 170 -36.11 17.53 35.71
N LEU A 171 -35.47 16.41 35.34
CA LEU A 171 -36.04 15.06 35.49
C LEU A 171 -36.07 14.57 36.95
N SER A 172 -35.23 15.11 37.83
CA SER A 172 -35.29 14.82 39.28
C SER A 172 -36.31 15.69 40.03
N LEU A 173 -36.78 16.79 39.44
CA LEU A 173 -37.85 17.62 40.01
C LEU A 173 -39.26 17.20 39.59
N SER A 174 -39.41 16.38 38.54
CA SER A 174 -40.71 15.85 38.09
C SER A 174 -41.04 14.47 38.68
N GLY A 175 -40.42 14.08 39.80
CA GLY A 175 -40.79 12.90 40.56
C GLY A 175 -42.11 13.08 41.32
N LEU A 176 -43.23 12.97 40.62
CA LEU A 176 -44.53 12.52 41.13
C LEU A 176 -45.22 11.63 40.09
#